data_AF-A0A0C2XGS9-F1
#
_entry.id   AF-A0A0C2XGS9-F1
#
_cell.length_a   1.000
_cell.length_b   1.000
_cell.length_c   1.000
_cell.angle_alpha   90.00
_cell.angle_beta   90.00
_cell.angle_gamma   90.00
#
_symmetry.space_group_name_H-M   'P 1'
#
loop_
_entity.id
_entity.type
_entity.pdbx_description
1 polymer ?
#
loop_
_entity_poly.entity_id
_entity_poly.type
_entity_poly.pdbx_seq_one_letter_code
_entity_poly.pdbx_strand_id
1 'polypeptide(L)'
;MWDLQLLTFLLLLILLPTVLCRKRILQHYRCSGIASQPPSSKPKKNTRNSGRSRKIRTTRAGTPLVEPQVVQPIEVFLVVDIEATCQQGADLNFPNEIIEFPVCLLQWKDRTPDGRAGKLEIVAEFRSYVKPSWRPLLTGFCTDLTGITQEQVNDAPLFPQVLAQCRQFLVDNGVIDPDTERPLARYCWCSDGPFDVRDFMVKQCFISKISLPIWLQRDVLDVRMAVSNWLKYRTAQGAMRASGVTQHLCRGLTKRSLNIPAQLRALGLSEFEGRLHSGIDDSRNISRVIVELARRGIILAPNTTIYPRKRWSWMGKHGQIIYHI
;
A
#
# COMPACT_ATOMS: atom_id res chain seq x y z
N MET A 1 -47.04 -46.61 19.72
CA MET A 1 -46.05 -47.32 20.55
C MET A 1 -44.80 -47.54 19.70
N TRP A 2 -44.01 -46.48 19.54
CA TRP A 2 -42.63 -46.48 19.05
C TRP A 2 -41.97 -45.22 19.65
N ASP A 3 -40.73 -45.39 20.10
CA ASP A 3 -40.14 -44.77 21.28
C ASP A 3 -39.90 -43.25 21.27
N LEU A 4 -40.34 -42.63 22.36
CA LEU A 4 -39.84 -41.37 22.92
C LEU A 4 -38.50 -41.65 23.62
N GLN A 5 -37.35 -41.41 22.98
CA GLN A 5 -36.09 -41.30 23.75
C GLN A 5 -34.90 -40.59 23.06
N LEU A 6 -35.11 -39.64 22.15
CA LEU A 6 -33.99 -38.85 21.57
C LEU A 6 -34.36 -37.39 21.26
N LEU A 7 -35.15 -36.77 22.14
CA LEU A 7 -35.57 -35.37 22.02
C LEU A 7 -35.50 -34.63 23.36
N THR A 8 -34.31 -34.61 23.99
CA THR A 8 -34.02 -33.84 25.21
C THR A 8 -32.55 -33.37 25.30
N PHE A 9 -31.97 -32.85 24.20
CA PHE A 9 -30.66 -32.17 24.27
C PHE A 9 -30.57 -30.92 23.40
N LEU A 10 -31.65 -30.13 23.35
CA LEU A 10 -31.59 -28.72 22.99
C LEU A 10 -32.54 -27.94 23.93
N LEU A 11 -32.06 -26.82 24.47
CA LEU A 11 -32.67 -25.94 25.48
C LEU A 11 -32.42 -26.31 26.95
N LEU A 12 -31.23 -25.96 27.45
CA LEU A 12 -31.05 -25.12 28.64
C LEU A 12 -29.57 -24.76 28.77
N LEU A 13 -29.23 -23.47 28.60
CA LEU A 13 -28.10 -22.73 29.20
C LEU A 13 -27.73 -21.51 28.33
N ILE A 14 -28.65 -20.55 28.28
CA ILE A 14 -28.29 -19.14 28.26
C ILE A 14 -28.58 -18.67 29.68
N LEU A 15 -27.56 -18.24 30.42
CA LEU A 15 -27.53 -17.06 31.30
C LEU A 15 -26.29 -17.07 32.23
N LEU A 16 -25.51 -16.00 32.08
CA LEU A 16 -24.59 -15.35 33.05
C LEU A 16 -23.08 -15.66 33.03
N PRO A 17 -22.24 -14.64 33.36
CA PRO A 17 -20.90 -14.45 32.82
C PRO A 17 -19.80 -14.60 33.89
N THR A 18 -18.62 -15.06 33.49
CA THR A 18 -17.42 -15.03 34.34
C THR A 18 -16.39 -14.05 33.79
N VAL A 19 -16.43 -12.88 34.41
CA VAL A 19 -15.30 -11.97 34.62
C VAL A 19 -14.28 -12.70 35.50
N LEU A 20 -13.01 -12.83 35.08
CA LEU A 20 -11.79 -12.50 35.85
C LEU A 20 -10.51 -13.16 35.30
N CYS A 21 -9.48 -12.31 35.27
CA CYS A 21 -8.09 -12.59 35.61
C CYS A 21 -7.10 -12.89 34.46
N ARG A 22 -6.36 -11.85 34.04
CA ARG A 22 -4.95 -11.69 34.46
C ARG A 22 -4.44 -10.28 34.19
N LYS A 23 -4.45 -9.45 35.24
CA LYS A 23 -3.51 -8.32 35.41
C LYS A 23 -2.24 -8.85 36.09
N ARG A 24 -1.09 -8.65 35.47
CA ARG A 24 0.25 -8.35 36.05
C ARG A 24 1.32 -8.86 35.08
N ILE A 25 2.09 -7.94 34.52
CA ILE A 25 3.55 -7.83 34.71
C ILE A 25 3.88 -6.37 34.35
N LEU A 26 4.12 -5.58 35.39
CA LEU A 26 4.79 -4.29 35.33
C LEU A 26 6.04 -4.45 36.18
N GLN A 27 7.14 -3.86 35.71
CA GLN A 27 8.41 -3.63 36.41
C GLN A 27 9.38 -4.82 36.54
N HIS A 28 10.46 -4.78 35.75
CA HIS A 28 11.81 -4.55 36.28
C HIS A 28 12.84 -4.56 35.13
N TYR A 29 13.34 -3.38 34.76
CA TYR A 29 14.74 -3.23 34.31
C TYR A 29 15.32 -2.01 35.01
N ARG A 30 15.84 -2.25 36.22
CA ARG A 30 16.83 -1.39 36.88
C ARG A 30 18.17 -1.70 36.20
N CYS A 31 18.76 -0.72 35.53
CA CYS A 31 20.21 -0.72 35.30
C CYS A 31 20.89 -0.13 36.54
N SER A 32 21.53 -0.98 37.33
CA SER A 32 22.49 -0.55 38.35
C SER A 32 23.81 -0.16 37.68
N GLY A 33 24.37 0.96 38.14
CA GLY A 33 25.47 1.65 37.51
C GLY A 33 26.85 1.03 37.73
N ILE A 34 27.79 1.54 36.94
CA ILE A 34 29.21 1.62 37.28
C ILE A 34 29.60 3.08 37.13
N ALA A 35 30.08 3.65 38.24
CA ALA A 35 30.60 5.00 38.33
C ALA A 35 32.01 5.08 37.73
N SER A 36 32.32 6.17 37.05
CA SER A 36 33.70 6.64 36.90
C SER A 36 33.71 8.16 36.79
N GLN A 37 34.40 8.79 37.75
CA GLN A 37 34.61 10.23 37.92
C GLN A 37 35.46 10.85 36.80
N PRO A 38 35.44 12.19 36.64
CA PRO A 38 36.12 12.90 35.56
C PRO A 38 37.58 13.20 35.90
N PRO A 39 38.48 13.34 34.93
CA PRO A 39 39.76 13.99 35.15
C PRO A 39 39.79 15.42 34.59
N SER A 40 40.51 16.23 35.37
CA SER A 40 40.78 17.64 35.28
C SER A 40 41.77 18.06 34.18
N SER A 41 41.83 19.38 34.00
CA SER A 41 42.57 20.20 33.04
C SER A 41 44.13 20.16 33.02
N LYS A 42 44.64 20.30 31.78
CA LYS A 42 45.87 21.01 31.27
C LYS A 42 47.25 20.30 31.40
N PRO A 43 48.30 20.66 30.61
CA PRO A 43 48.43 21.69 29.55
C PRO A 43 49.01 21.22 28.19
N LYS A 44 48.98 22.14 27.22
CA LYS A 44 49.52 22.10 25.85
C LYS A 44 51.04 21.89 25.81
N LYS A 45 51.53 21.02 24.92
CA LYS A 45 52.91 21.04 24.39
C LYS A 45 52.89 20.97 22.86
N ASN A 46 53.40 22.03 22.24
CA ASN A 46 53.77 22.12 20.83
C ASN A 46 54.96 21.21 20.56
N THR A 47 54.88 20.32 19.56
CA THR A 47 56.07 19.84 18.85
C THR A 47 55.77 19.67 17.36
N ARG A 48 56.85 19.85 16.59
CA ARG A 48 56.92 20.27 15.20
C ARG A 48 56.59 19.16 14.18
N ASN A 49 56.15 19.65 13.03
CA ASN A 49 56.19 19.01 11.71
C ASN A 49 57.43 18.13 11.49
N SER A 50 57.20 16.90 11.01
CA SER A 50 58.09 16.28 10.02
C SER A 50 57.27 15.36 9.11
N GLY A 51 57.41 15.56 7.81
CA GLY A 51 56.66 14.86 6.78
C GLY A 51 57.09 13.40 6.61
N ARG A 52 56.14 12.55 6.26
CA ARG A 52 56.45 11.23 5.69
C ARG A 52 55.41 10.83 4.65
N SER A 53 55.92 10.58 3.44
CA SER A 53 55.18 10.19 2.24
C SER A 53 54.37 8.89 2.38
N ARG A 54 53.17 8.95 1.81
CA ARG A 54 52.33 7.93 1.15
C ARG A 54 52.66 6.45 1.41
N LYS A 55 51.73 5.76 2.10
CA LYS A 55 51.29 4.41 1.72
C LYS A 55 49.82 4.49 1.32
N ILE A 56 49.54 4.28 0.03
CA ILE A 56 48.20 4.09 -0.50
C ILE A 56 47.67 2.80 0.14
N ARG A 57 46.72 2.97 1.04
CA ARG A 57 46.02 1.87 1.70
C ARG A 57 44.93 1.41 0.73
N THR A 58 45.19 0.31 0.03
CA THR A 58 44.20 -0.38 -0.80
C THR A 58 42.93 -0.61 0.03
N THR A 59 41.84 0.02 -0.38
CA THR A 59 40.52 -0.12 0.23
C THR A 59 40.08 -1.57 0.10
N ARG A 60 39.84 -2.24 1.23
CA ARG A 60 39.17 -3.55 1.26
C ARG A 60 37.83 -3.38 0.53
N ALA A 61 37.55 -4.29 -0.41
CA ALA A 61 36.22 -4.45 -0.98
C ALA A 61 35.22 -4.55 0.19
N GLY A 62 34.25 -3.63 0.22
CA GLY A 62 33.26 -3.59 1.28
C GLY A 62 32.47 -4.89 1.30
N THR A 63 32.29 -5.46 2.49
CA THR A 63 31.28 -6.49 2.73
C THR A 63 29.95 -6.00 2.14
N PRO A 64 29.20 -6.80 1.37
CA PRO A 64 27.89 -6.40 0.87
C PRO A 64 27.06 -5.89 2.04
N LEU A 65 26.50 -4.69 1.91
CA LEU A 65 25.57 -4.17 2.92
C LEU A 65 24.38 -5.13 2.93
N VAL A 66 24.29 -5.96 3.97
CA VAL A 66 23.12 -6.83 4.18
C VAL A 66 21.93 -5.90 4.39
N GLU A 67 20.95 -5.98 3.49
CA GLU A 67 19.75 -5.15 3.59
C GLU A 67 19.00 -5.50 4.88
N PRO A 68 18.48 -4.50 5.60
CA PRO A 68 17.87 -4.73 6.90
C PRO A 68 16.59 -5.56 6.73
N GLN A 69 16.58 -6.77 7.28
CA GLN A 69 15.35 -7.55 7.39
C GLN A 69 14.57 -7.14 8.65
N VAL A 70 13.34 -6.67 8.45
CA VAL A 70 12.43 -6.26 9.53
C VAL A 70 11.19 -7.14 9.53
N VAL A 71 10.53 -7.29 10.67
CA VAL A 71 9.27 -8.05 10.76
C VAL A 71 8.19 -7.33 9.96
N GLN A 72 7.66 -8.01 8.93
CA GLN A 72 6.64 -7.46 8.03
C GLN A 72 5.27 -8.11 8.30
N PRO A 73 4.22 -7.32 8.58
CA PRO A 73 2.90 -7.84 8.95
C PRO A 73 2.11 -8.38 7.75
N ILE A 74 2.41 -7.89 6.55
CA ILE A 74 1.78 -8.28 5.29
C ILE A 74 2.69 -9.22 4.52
N GLU A 75 2.10 -10.22 3.86
CA GLU A 75 2.80 -11.29 3.15
C GLU A 75 2.68 -11.13 1.62
N VAL A 76 1.57 -10.59 1.15
CA VAL A 76 1.28 -10.35 -0.27
C VAL A 76 0.78 -8.92 -0.46
N PHE A 77 1.26 -8.22 -1.48
CA PHE A 77 0.77 -6.89 -1.84
C PHE A 77 0.12 -6.93 -3.22
N LEU A 78 -1.08 -6.38 -3.33
CA LEU A 78 -1.85 -6.26 -4.57
C LEU A 78 -1.84 -4.79 -4.98
N VAL A 79 -0.88 -4.41 -5.82
CA VAL A 79 -0.69 -3.02 -6.25
C VAL A 79 -1.62 -2.73 -7.42
N VAL A 80 -2.41 -1.68 -7.31
CA VAL A 80 -3.45 -1.31 -8.27
C VAL A 80 -3.43 0.19 -8.50
N ASP A 81 -3.60 0.59 -9.76
CA ASP A 81 -3.93 1.95 -10.17
C ASP A 81 -5.02 1.87 -11.26
N ILE A 82 -6.23 2.32 -10.94
CA ILE A 82 -7.40 2.16 -11.78
C ILE A 82 -7.57 3.38 -12.67
N GLU A 83 -7.70 3.14 -13.97
CA GLU A 83 -8.22 4.16 -14.86
C GLU A 83 -9.74 4.09 -14.91
N ALA A 84 -10.38 5.26 -14.90
CA ALA A 84 -11.83 5.38 -14.89
C ALA A 84 -12.31 6.48 -15.85
N THR A 85 -13.53 6.35 -16.36
CA THR A 85 -14.17 7.37 -17.18
C THR A 85 -14.17 8.70 -16.45
N CYS A 86 -13.78 9.77 -17.13
CA CYS A 86 -13.68 11.10 -16.54
C CYS A 86 -14.13 12.19 -17.51
N GLN A 87 -14.38 13.38 -16.97
CA GLN A 87 -14.80 14.55 -17.72
C GLN A 87 -14.01 15.76 -17.21
N GLN A 88 -13.61 16.63 -18.14
CA GLN A 88 -12.91 17.85 -17.79
C GLN A 88 -13.75 18.73 -16.86
N GLY A 89 -13.15 19.22 -15.78
CA GLY A 89 -13.81 20.08 -14.78
C GLY A 89 -14.69 19.32 -13.76
N ALA A 90 -14.89 18.01 -13.93
CA ALA A 90 -15.57 17.21 -12.92
C ALA A 90 -14.67 16.95 -11.71
N ASP A 91 -15.29 16.83 -10.53
CA ASP A 91 -14.59 16.48 -9.30
C ASP A 91 -14.55 14.94 -9.09
N LEU A 92 -13.97 14.52 -7.97
CA LEU A 92 -13.89 13.11 -7.58
C LEU A 92 -15.25 12.52 -7.17
N ASN A 93 -16.33 13.30 -7.14
CA ASN A 93 -17.68 12.80 -6.93
C ASN A 93 -18.36 12.38 -8.23
N PHE A 94 -17.75 12.58 -9.39
CA PHE A 94 -18.28 12.11 -10.67
C PHE A 94 -18.61 10.60 -10.63
N PRO A 95 -19.70 10.14 -11.29
CA PRO A 95 -20.02 8.72 -11.48
C PRO A 95 -19.07 8.05 -12.48
N ASN A 96 -17.78 7.94 -12.09
CA ASN A 96 -16.77 7.27 -12.90
C ASN A 96 -17.10 5.76 -13.02
N GLU A 97 -16.85 5.21 -14.20
CA GLU A 97 -16.80 3.77 -14.46
C GLU A 97 -15.35 3.35 -14.69
N ILE A 98 -14.92 2.24 -14.09
CA ILE A 98 -13.61 1.64 -14.32
C ILE A 98 -13.49 1.26 -15.80
N ILE A 99 -12.36 1.61 -16.43
CA ILE A 99 -12.02 1.30 -17.83
C ILE A 99 -10.66 0.60 -17.99
N GLU A 100 -9.82 0.59 -16.96
CA GLU A 100 -8.66 -0.29 -16.83
C GLU A 100 -8.54 -0.81 -15.40
N PHE A 101 -8.31 -2.10 -15.25
CA PHE A 101 -8.10 -2.76 -13.96
C PHE A 101 -6.79 -3.58 -14.04
N PRO A 102 -5.68 -3.02 -13.56
CA PRO A 102 -4.41 -3.71 -13.40
C PRO A 102 -4.21 -4.20 -11.95
N VAL A 103 -3.41 -5.26 -11.78
CA VAL A 103 -2.88 -5.67 -10.47
C VAL A 103 -1.45 -6.16 -10.65
N CYS A 104 -0.49 -5.57 -9.94
CA CYS A 104 0.85 -6.15 -9.76
C CYS A 104 0.88 -6.85 -8.40
N LEU A 105 1.14 -8.17 -8.40
CA LEU A 105 1.21 -8.97 -7.18
C LEU A 105 2.66 -9.07 -6.72
N LEU A 106 2.94 -8.60 -5.51
CA LEU A 106 4.28 -8.66 -4.92
C LEU A 106 4.34 -9.63 -3.75
N GLN A 107 5.46 -10.36 -3.67
CA GLN A 107 5.76 -11.29 -2.59
C GLN A 107 7.21 -11.14 -2.11
N TRP A 108 7.42 -11.50 -0.84
CA TRP A 108 8.73 -11.53 -0.23
C TRP A 108 9.55 -12.73 -0.74
N LYS A 109 10.78 -12.49 -1.18
CA LYS A 109 11.69 -13.55 -1.65
C LYS A 109 12.57 -14.13 -0.55
N ASP A 110 12.74 -13.39 0.54
CA ASP A 110 13.66 -13.68 1.63
C ASP A 110 12.95 -13.81 2.99
N ARG A 111 11.63 -14.02 2.99
CA ARG A 111 10.82 -14.06 4.22
C ARG A 111 11.21 -15.26 5.08
N THR A 112 11.57 -14.98 6.33
CA THR A 112 11.88 -15.98 7.34
C THR A 112 10.60 -16.45 8.07
N PRO A 113 10.62 -17.62 8.75
CA PRO A 113 9.46 -18.11 9.51
C PRO A 113 8.98 -17.18 10.63
N ASP A 114 9.87 -16.37 11.21
CA ASP A 114 9.51 -15.35 12.21
C ASP A 114 9.03 -14.03 11.58
N GLY A 115 8.83 -14.01 10.27
CA GLY A 115 8.20 -12.92 9.53
C GLY A 115 9.12 -11.77 9.15
N ARG A 116 10.45 -11.92 9.30
CA ARG A 116 11.41 -10.92 8.81
C ARG A 116 11.55 -11.02 7.30
N ALA A 117 11.57 -9.89 6.61
CA ALA A 117 11.80 -9.83 5.18
C ALA A 117 12.37 -8.46 4.80
N GLY A 118 13.06 -8.40 3.66
CA GLY A 118 13.64 -7.17 3.10
C GLY A 118 13.54 -7.09 1.59
N LYS A 119 13.42 -8.23 0.89
CA LYS A 119 13.42 -8.32 -0.56
C LYS A 119 12.03 -8.64 -1.10
N LEU A 120 11.39 -7.65 -1.70
CA LEU A 120 10.08 -7.75 -2.32
C LEU A 120 10.21 -7.73 -3.85
N GLU A 121 9.46 -8.58 -4.55
CA GLU A 121 9.47 -8.64 -6.03
C GLU A 121 8.05 -8.80 -6.57
N ILE A 122 7.79 -8.25 -7.76
CA ILE A 122 6.59 -8.59 -8.53
C ILE A 122 6.73 -10.05 -8.99
N VAL A 123 5.72 -10.86 -8.70
CA VAL A 123 5.72 -12.29 -9.08
C VAL A 123 4.63 -12.63 -10.10
N ALA A 124 3.61 -11.77 -10.23
CA ALA A 124 2.57 -11.91 -11.25
C ALA A 124 1.91 -10.56 -11.54
N GLU A 125 1.33 -10.43 -12.72
CA GLU A 125 0.59 -9.25 -13.15
C GLU A 125 -0.76 -9.67 -13.77
N PHE A 126 -1.78 -8.87 -13.51
CA PHE A 126 -3.09 -8.93 -14.15
C PHE A 126 -3.38 -7.58 -14.80
N ARG A 127 -4.01 -7.59 -15.97
CA ARG A 127 -4.50 -6.37 -16.62
C ARG A 127 -5.72 -6.70 -17.45
N SER A 128 -6.77 -5.90 -17.31
CA SER A 128 -7.89 -5.90 -18.25
C SER A 128 -8.37 -4.49 -18.50
N TYR A 129 -8.72 -4.18 -19.74
CA TYR A 129 -9.65 -3.08 -20.00
C TYR A 129 -11.05 -3.49 -19.57
N VAL A 130 -11.90 -2.49 -19.36
CA VAL A 130 -13.28 -2.71 -18.89
C VAL A 130 -14.22 -1.87 -19.75
N LYS A 131 -15.29 -2.49 -20.22
CA LYS A 131 -16.33 -1.80 -20.99
C LYS A 131 -17.28 -1.04 -20.06
N PRO A 132 -17.35 0.31 -20.14
CA PRO A 132 -18.33 1.07 -19.38
C PRO A 132 -19.74 0.77 -19.89
N SER A 133 -20.67 0.63 -18.96
CA SER A 133 -22.04 0.18 -19.19
C SER A 133 -23.08 1.28 -19.10
N TRP A 134 -22.82 2.32 -18.30
CA TRP A 134 -23.74 3.45 -18.14
C TRP A 134 -23.41 4.58 -19.12
N ARG A 135 -22.13 4.90 -19.31
CA ARG A 135 -21.62 5.85 -20.31
C ARG A 135 -20.52 5.19 -21.15
N PRO A 136 -20.91 4.42 -22.17
CA PRO A 136 -19.96 3.64 -22.96
C PRO A 136 -19.01 4.50 -23.81
N LEU A 137 -19.36 5.75 -24.08
CA LEU A 137 -18.55 6.67 -24.88
C LEU A 137 -17.58 7.45 -24.00
N LEU A 138 -16.29 7.27 -24.23
CA LEU A 138 -15.22 8.01 -23.57
C LEU A 138 -15.21 9.46 -24.07
N THR A 139 -14.97 10.40 -23.15
CA THR A 139 -14.75 11.79 -23.53
C THR A 139 -13.35 11.94 -24.15
N GLY A 140 -13.15 12.96 -25.01
CA GLY A 140 -11.83 13.26 -25.54
C GLY A 140 -10.79 13.49 -24.44
N PHE A 141 -11.17 14.21 -23.38
CA PHE A 141 -10.33 14.41 -22.19
C PHE A 141 -9.90 13.08 -21.54
N CYS A 142 -10.82 12.12 -21.41
CA CYS A 142 -10.52 10.81 -20.82
C CYS A 142 -9.54 10.00 -21.67
N THR A 143 -9.75 9.98 -22.99
CA THR A 143 -8.84 9.33 -23.94
C THR A 143 -7.46 9.99 -23.95
N ASP A 144 -7.39 11.32 -23.95
CA ASP A 144 -6.12 12.05 -23.94
C ASP A 144 -5.34 11.81 -22.65
N LEU A 145 -6.04 11.82 -21.50
CA LEU A 145 -5.44 11.58 -20.19
C LEU A 145 -4.91 10.15 -20.10
N THR A 146 -5.77 9.16 -20.31
CA THR A 146 -5.45 7.73 -20.03
C THR A 146 -4.75 7.02 -21.20
N GLY A 147 -4.87 7.55 -22.41
CA GLY A 147 -4.42 6.87 -23.63
C GLY A 147 -5.29 5.69 -24.03
N ILE A 148 -6.37 5.41 -23.30
CA ILE A 148 -7.30 4.32 -23.59
C ILE A 148 -8.25 4.78 -24.69
N THR A 149 -8.25 4.04 -25.79
CA THR A 149 -9.09 4.31 -26.95
C THR A 149 -10.50 3.76 -26.79
N GLN A 150 -11.43 4.31 -27.56
CA GLN A 150 -12.81 3.81 -27.60
C GLN A 150 -12.89 2.36 -28.06
N GLU A 151 -12.02 1.95 -29.00
CA GLU A 151 -11.95 0.57 -29.51
C GLU A 151 -11.59 -0.42 -28.41
N GLN A 152 -10.58 -0.10 -27.60
CA GLN A 152 -10.16 -0.94 -26.47
C GLN A 152 -11.28 -1.19 -25.46
N VAL A 153 -12.08 -0.17 -25.12
CA VAL A 153 -13.22 -0.37 -24.20
C VAL A 153 -14.44 -0.99 -24.88
N ASN A 154 -14.59 -0.85 -26.20
CA ASN A 154 -15.70 -1.47 -26.93
C ASN A 154 -15.61 -3.00 -26.92
N ASP A 155 -14.39 -3.53 -27.08
CA ASP A 155 -14.08 -4.95 -27.14
C ASP A 155 -13.78 -5.56 -25.76
N ALA A 156 -13.68 -4.73 -24.73
CA ALA A 156 -13.42 -5.16 -23.37
C ALA A 156 -14.62 -5.91 -22.75
N PRO A 157 -14.35 -6.84 -21.81
CA PRO A 157 -15.38 -7.42 -20.96
C PRO A 157 -16.04 -6.38 -20.05
N LEU A 158 -17.26 -6.68 -19.60
CA LEU A 158 -17.95 -5.88 -18.59
C LEU A 158 -17.30 -6.08 -17.22
N PHE A 159 -17.44 -5.09 -16.32
CA PHE A 159 -16.80 -5.12 -15.01
C PHE A 159 -17.02 -6.43 -14.20
N PRO A 160 -18.23 -7.02 -14.12
CA PRO A 160 -18.40 -8.28 -13.39
C PRO A 160 -17.53 -9.44 -13.93
N GLN A 161 -17.29 -9.48 -15.24
CA GLN A 161 -16.44 -10.49 -15.88
C GLN A 161 -14.97 -10.25 -15.54
N VAL A 162 -14.52 -8.98 -15.59
CA VAL A 162 -13.16 -8.58 -15.18
C VAL A 162 -12.92 -8.92 -13.72
N LEU A 163 -13.91 -8.72 -12.87
CA LEU A 163 -13.84 -9.04 -11.45
C LEU A 163 -13.71 -10.55 -11.20
N ALA A 164 -14.40 -11.38 -12.00
CA ALA A 164 -14.24 -12.83 -11.97
C ALA A 164 -12.84 -13.27 -12.45
N GLN A 165 -12.30 -12.62 -13.49
CA GLN A 165 -10.93 -12.87 -13.97
C GLN A 165 -9.89 -12.47 -12.92
N CYS A 166 -10.05 -11.31 -12.27
CA CYS A 166 -9.17 -10.85 -11.19
C CYS A 166 -9.24 -11.79 -9.97
N ARG A 167 -10.45 -12.27 -9.60
CA ARG A 167 -10.61 -13.30 -8.58
C ARG A 167 -9.85 -14.57 -8.95
N GLN A 168 -9.96 -15.05 -10.20
CA GLN A 168 -9.23 -16.23 -10.66
C GLN A 168 -7.71 -16.02 -10.59
N PHE A 169 -7.23 -14.84 -10.99
CA PHE A 169 -5.82 -14.47 -10.83
C PHE A 169 -5.35 -14.56 -9.36
N LEU A 170 -6.17 -14.14 -8.39
CA LEU A 170 -5.85 -14.27 -6.97
C LEU A 170 -5.83 -15.74 -6.49
N VAL A 171 -6.72 -16.57 -7.03
CA VAL A 171 -6.74 -18.03 -6.77
C VAL A 171 -5.48 -18.69 -7.32
N ASP A 172 -5.16 -18.43 -8.59
CA ASP A 172 -4.02 -19.04 -9.30
C ASP A 172 -2.68 -18.68 -8.63
N ASN A 173 -2.61 -17.53 -7.96
CA ASN A 173 -1.44 -17.07 -7.22
C ASN A 173 -1.49 -17.39 -5.71
N GLY A 174 -2.43 -18.22 -5.26
CA GLY A 174 -2.50 -18.70 -3.88
C GLY A 174 -2.80 -17.60 -2.85
N VAL A 175 -3.46 -16.53 -3.25
CA VAL A 175 -3.82 -15.42 -2.36
C VAL A 175 -5.11 -15.73 -1.60
N ILE A 176 -6.07 -16.35 -2.28
CA ILE A 176 -7.37 -16.73 -1.73
C ILE A 176 -7.73 -18.18 -2.11
N ASP A 177 -8.54 -18.79 -1.25
CA ASP A 177 -9.07 -20.13 -1.45
C ASP A 177 -10.15 -20.13 -2.56
N PRO A 178 -10.12 -21.09 -3.52
CA PRO A 178 -11.02 -21.10 -4.67
C PRO A 178 -12.49 -21.26 -4.31
N ASP A 179 -12.80 -21.95 -3.21
CA ASP A 179 -14.18 -22.29 -2.84
C ASP A 179 -14.76 -21.30 -1.84
N THR A 180 -13.95 -20.91 -0.84
CA THR A 180 -14.40 -20.09 0.29
C THR A 180 -14.05 -18.61 0.15
N GLU A 181 -13.18 -18.24 -0.81
CA GLU A 181 -12.63 -16.89 -1.00
C GLU A 181 -11.89 -16.33 0.24
N ARG A 182 -11.58 -17.21 1.20
CA ARG A 182 -10.84 -16.82 2.40
C ARG A 182 -9.37 -16.59 2.04
N PRO A 183 -8.70 -15.61 2.69
CA PRO A 183 -7.28 -15.38 2.47
C PRO A 183 -6.47 -16.61 2.86
N LEU A 184 -5.57 -17.04 1.96
CA LEU A 184 -4.54 -18.04 2.23
C LEU A 184 -3.25 -17.40 2.77
N ALA A 185 -3.08 -16.09 2.54
CA ALA A 185 -2.03 -15.25 3.10
C ALA A 185 -2.61 -13.90 3.56
N ARG A 186 -1.92 -13.22 4.47
CA ARG A 186 -2.25 -11.83 4.80
C ARG A 186 -1.86 -10.92 3.65
N TYR A 187 -2.83 -10.47 2.88
CA TYR A 187 -2.61 -9.55 1.77
C TYR A 187 -3.15 -8.16 2.04
N CYS A 188 -2.62 -7.18 1.32
CA CYS A 188 -3.02 -5.79 1.38
C CYS A 188 -3.13 -5.21 -0.04
N TRP A 189 -4.19 -4.44 -0.31
CA TRP A 189 -4.27 -3.64 -1.53
C TRP A 189 -3.40 -2.40 -1.40
N CYS A 190 -2.75 -1.98 -2.48
CA CYS A 190 -1.83 -0.84 -2.46
C CYS A 190 -2.10 0.08 -3.65
N SER A 191 -2.19 1.39 -3.39
CA SER A 191 -2.50 2.39 -4.42
C SER A 191 -1.83 3.74 -4.15
N ASP A 192 -1.70 4.60 -5.16
CA ASP A 192 -1.21 5.98 -5.01
C ASP A 192 -2.30 6.93 -4.49
N GLY A 193 -2.65 6.75 -3.22
CA GLY A 193 -3.77 7.43 -2.59
C GLY A 193 -4.92 6.47 -2.29
N PRO A 194 -6.02 6.96 -1.70
CA PRO A 194 -7.11 6.09 -1.25
C PRO A 194 -8.13 5.77 -2.34
N PHE A 195 -8.09 6.42 -3.49
CA PHE A 195 -9.25 6.54 -4.40
C PHE A 195 -9.62 5.24 -5.09
N ASP A 196 -8.66 4.44 -5.52
CA ASP A 196 -8.87 3.20 -6.28
C ASP A 196 -9.81 2.22 -5.57
N VAL A 197 -9.41 1.81 -4.37
CA VAL A 197 -10.16 0.82 -3.59
C VAL A 197 -11.33 1.48 -2.84
N ARG A 198 -11.11 2.67 -2.23
CA ARG A 198 -12.12 3.31 -1.39
C ARG A 198 -13.29 3.86 -2.20
N ASP A 199 -13.03 4.39 -3.39
CA ASP A 199 -14.00 5.13 -4.18
C ASP A 199 -14.34 4.43 -5.50
N PHE A 200 -13.38 4.18 -6.40
CA PHE A 200 -13.68 3.63 -7.73
C PHE A 200 -14.34 2.24 -7.66
N MET A 201 -13.80 1.32 -6.85
CA MET A 201 -14.42 0.00 -6.68
C MET A 201 -15.86 0.07 -6.14
N VAL A 202 -16.11 0.95 -5.16
CA VAL A 202 -17.44 1.10 -4.54
C VAL A 202 -18.43 1.68 -5.56
N LYS A 203 -18.02 2.72 -6.30
CA LYS A 203 -18.82 3.30 -7.38
C LYS A 203 -19.13 2.27 -8.45
N GLN A 204 -18.12 1.53 -8.91
CA GLN A 204 -18.27 0.57 -9.99
C GLN A 204 -19.17 -0.60 -9.59
N CYS A 205 -19.07 -1.11 -8.36
CA CYS A 205 -19.97 -2.15 -7.87
C CYS A 205 -21.42 -1.66 -7.83
N PHE A 206 -21.66 -0.41 -7.42
CA PHE A 206 -22.99 0.19 -7.46
C PHE A 206 -23.54 0.29 -8.89
N ILE A 207 -22.75 0.80 -9.84
CA ILE A 207 -23.13 0.94 -11.25
C ILE A 207 -23.42 -0.44 -11.87
N SER A 208 -22.57 -1.42 -11.55
CA SER A 208 -22.69 -2.80 -12.06
C SER A 208 -23.76 -3.62 -11.33
N LYS A 209 -24.43 -3.06 -10.31
CA LYS A 209 -25.47 -3.71 -9.50
C LYS A 209 -24.99 -5.01 -8.82
N ILE A 210 -23.74 -5.02 -8.37
CA ILE A 210 -23.15 -6.14 -7.62
C ILE A 210 -22.75 -5.70 -6.21
N SER A 211 -22.71 -6.65 -5.28
CA SER A 211 -22.09 -6.41 -3.97
C SER A 211 -20.58 -6.32 -4.13
N LEU A 212 -19.94 -5.47 -3.34
CA LEU A 212 -18.47 -5.43 -3.26
C LEU A 212 -17.98 -6.77 -2.68
N PRO A 213 -17.16 -7.55 -3.39
CA PRO A 213 -16.67 -8.84 -2.90
C PRO A 213 -15.89 -8.72 -1.59
N ILE A 214 -15.96 -9.74 -0.74
CA ILE A 214 -15.30 -9.74 0.58
C ILE A 214 -13.77 -9.64 0.43
N TRP A 215 -13.20 -10.24 -0.61
CA TRP A 215 -11.76 -10.19 -0.89
C TRP A 215 -11.28 -8.79 -1.35
N LEU A 216 -12.17 -7.93 -1.87
CA LEU A 216 -11.85 -6.51 -2.11
C LEU A 216 -12.00 -5.64 -0.86
N GLN A 217 -12.74 -6.10 0.15
CA GLN A 217 -13.01 -5.34 1.37
C GLN A 217 -11.90 -5.43 2.43
N ARG A 218 -10.66 -5.55 1.99
CA ARG A 218 -9.51 -5.78 2.88
C ARG A 218 -8.72 -4.50 3.12
N ASP A 219 -7.64 -4.69 3.86
CA ASP A 219 -6.68 -3.68 4.24
C ASP A 219 -6.10 -2.95 3.01
N VAL A 220 -5.90 -1.64 3.17
CA VAL A 220 -5.32 -0.77 2.13
C VAL A 220 -4.10 -0.02 2.66
N LEU A 221 -3.01 -0.09 1.88
CA LEU A 221 -1.80 0.71 2.02
C LEU A 221 -1.83 1.83 0.96
N ASP A 222 -2.13 3.05 1.40
CA ASP A 222 -1.85 4.27 0.65
C ASP A 222 -0.33 4.50 0.63
N VAL A 223 0.27 4.26 -0.53
CA VAL A 223 1.72 4.34 -0.75
C VAL A 223 2.19 5.79 -0.63
N ARG A 224 1.37 6.75 -1.06
CA ARG A 224 1.64 8.19 -0.94
C ARG A 224 1.79 8.60 0.52
N MET A 225 0.92 8.10 1.39
CA MET A 225 1.01 8.32 2.84
C MET A 225 2.27 7.69 3.42
N ALA A 226 2.64 6.48 2.99
CA ALA A 226 3.86 5.81 3.44
C ALA A 226 5.13 6.61 3.08
N VAL A 227 5.27 7.06 1.83
CA VAL A 227 6.38 7.91 1.38
C VAL A 227 6.40 9.24 2.13
N SER A 228 5.24 9.88 2.28
CA SER A 228 5.11 11.15 3.01
C SER A 228 5.57 11.04 4.46
N ASN A 229 5.19 9.96 5.15
CA ASN A 229 5.59 9.71 6.54
C ASN A 229 7.09 9.43 6.66
N TRP A 230 7.65 8.66 5.72
CA TRP A 230 9.10 8.43 5.67
C TRP A 230 9.90 9.73 5.44
N LEU A 231 9.44 10.61 4.55
CA LEU A 231 10.06 11.93 4.33
C LEU A 231 10.03 12.81 5.58
N LYS A 232 8.90 12.84 6.30
CA LYS A 232 8.76 13.57 7.57
C LYS A 232 9.74 13.06 8.61
N TYR A 233 9.85 11.74 8.75
CA TYR A 233 10.79 11.11 9.69
C TYR A 233 12.25 11.46 9.36
N ARG A 234 12.64 11.39 8.08
CA ARG A 234 13.99 11.79 7.64
C ARG A 234 14.29 13.26 7.88
N THR A 235 13.33 14.13 7.60
CA THR A 235 13.48 15.57 7.82
C THR A 235 13.66 15.88 9.30
N ALA A 236 12.87 15.23 10.17
CA ALA A 236 13.00 15.37 11.62
C ALA A 236 14.37 14.86 12.13
N GLN A 237 14.84 13.70 11.66
CA GLN A 237 16.18 13.20 12.01
C GLN A 237 17.31 14.12 11.51
N GLY A 238 17.19 14.67 10.30
CA GLY A 238 18.14 15.62 9.74
C GLY A 238 18.17 16.95 10.49
N ALA A 239 17.00 17.46 10.88
CA ALA A 239 16.87 18.68 11.69
C ALA A 239 17.44 18.51 13.11
N MET A 240 17.30 17.34 13.72
CA MET A 240 17.96 17.05 15.00
C MET A 240 19.49 16.96 14.90
N ARG A 241 20.03 16.70 13.70
CA ARG A 241 21.48 16.62 13.44
C ARG A 241 22.11 17.93 12.95
N ALA A 242 21.31 18.88 12.47
CA ALA A 242 21.78 20.15 11.92
C ALA A 242 21.38 21.32 12.82
N SER A 243 22.30 21.79 13.66
CA SER A 243 22.19 23.10 14.30
C SER A 243 22.49 24.19 13.27
N GLY A 244 21.43 24.79 12.72
CA GLY A 244 21.51 26.04 11.94
C GLY A 244 21.42 25.88 10.41
N VAL A 245 20.64 26.79 9.82
CA VAL A 245 20.59 27.18 8.39
C VAL A 245 19.82 26.28 7.41
N THR A 246 19.68 24.96 7.59
CA THR A 246 19.04 24.07 6.59
C THR A 246 17.50 24.00 6.61
N GLN A 247 16.84 24.79 7.46
CA GLN A 247 15.40 24.63 7.73
C GLN A 247 14.48 25.12 6.58
N HIS A 248 14.98 25.97 5.68
CA HIS A 248 14.17 26.61 4.64
C HIS A 248 13.92 25.73 3.39
N LEU A 249 14.81 24.78 3.06
CA LEU A 249 14.65 23.93 1.86
C LEU A 249 13.60 22.83 2.02
N CYS A 250 13.38 22.34 3.25
CA CYS A 250 12.50 21.17 3.49
C CYS A 250 11.02 21.54 3.71
N ARG A 251 10.72 22.82 3.95
CA ARG A 251 9.38 23.28 4.35
C ARG A 251 8.38 23.37 3.18
N GLY A 252 8.86 23.36 1.94
CA GLY A 252 8.04 23.45 0.72
C GLY A 252 7.47 22.12 0.21
N LEU A 253 8.05 20.98 0.63
CA LEU A 253 7.65 19.64 0.17
C LEU A 253 6.41 19.08 0.90
N THR A 254 6.05 19.64 2.06
CA THR A 254 4.97 19.08 2.91
C THR A 254 3.57 19.54 2.51
N LYS A 255 3.43 20.42 1.51
CA LYS A 255 2.12 20.97 1.07
C LYS A 255 1.62 20.45 -0.28
N ARG A 256 2.49 19.83 -1.09
CA ARG A 256 2.10 19.29 -2.41
C ARG A 256 1.90 17.79 -2.28
N SER A 257 0.75 17.29 -2.74
CA SER A 257 0.50 15.86 -2.90
C SER A 257 1.60 15.25 -3.76
N LEU A 258 2.21 14.14 -3.32
CA LEU A 258 3.28 13.47 -4.06
C LEU A 258 2.65 12.56 -5.12
N ASN A 259 2.66 12.97 -6.38
CA ASN A 259 2.35 12.04 -7.48
C ASN A 259 3.45 10.97 -7.63
N ILE A 260 3.19 9.91 -8.39
CA ILE A 260 4.12 8.79 -8.58
C ILE A 260 5.53 9.26 -8.98
N PRO A 261 5.73 10.14 -9.99
CA PRO A 261 7.07 10.65 -10.32
C PRO A 261 7.76 11.39 -9.16
N ALA A 262 7.02 12.13 -8.35
CA ALA A 262 7.59 12.80 -7.17
C ALA A 262 7.99 11.80 -6.08
N GLN A 263 7.25 10.70 -5.91
CA GLN A 263 7.61 9.63 -4.98
C GLN A 263 8.89 8.91 -5.42
N LEU A 264 9.01 8.56 -6.72
CA LEU A 264 10.22 7.97 -7.29
C LEU A 264 11.44 8.87 -7.04
N ARG A 265 11.35 10.16 -7.37
CA ARG A 265 12.42 11.14 -7.11
C ARG A 265 12.75 11.28 -5.62
N ALA A 266 11.73 11.33 -4.75
CA ALA A 266 11.92 11.44 -3.31
C ALA A 266 12.67 10.22 -2.73
N LEU A 267 12.47 9.05 -3.33
CA LEU A 267 13.18 7.83 -3.02
C LEU A 267 14.51 7.69 -3.78
N GLY A 268 14.84 8.56 -4.72
CA GLY A 268 16.08 8.45 -5.51
C GLY A 268 16.08 7.25 -6.47
N LEU A 269 14.90 6.82 -6.92
CA LEU A 269 14.73 5.82 -7.97
C LEU A 269 14.88 6.48 -9.36
N SER A 270 15.12 5.66 -10.40
CA SER A 270 15.07 6.14 -11.79
C SER A 270 13.68 6.70 -12.11
N GLU A 271 13.60 7.47 -13.20
CA GLU A 271 12.38 8.14 -13.63
C GLU A 271 11.21 7.17 -13.87
N PHE A 272 10.02 7.74 -14.05
CA PHE A 272 8.82 6.98 -14.34
C PHE A 272 9.01 6.17 -15.63
N GLU A 273 8.65 4.89 -15.58
CA GLU A 273 8.76 3.97 -16.72
C GLU A 273 7.40 3.73 -17.36
N GLY A 274 7.28 3.89 -18.68
CA GLY A 274 6.03 3.72 -19.42
C GLY A 274 5.23 5.01 -19.57
N ARG A 275 3.91 4.89 -19.73
CA ARG A 275 3.00 6.03 -19.92
C ARG A 275 2.29 6.38 -18.62
N LEU A 276 2.40 7.64 -18.18
CA LEU A 276 1.60 8.16 -17.06
C LEU A 276 0.11 8.05 -17.39
N HIS A 277 -0.71 7.68 -16.41
CA HIS A 277 -2.14 7.40 -16.58
C HIS A 277 -2.40 6.19 -17.49
N SER A 278 -1.45 5.26 -17.53
CA SER A 278 -1.73 3.89 -17.93
C SER A 278 -1.66 3.06 -16.66
N GLY A 279 -2.80 2.48 -16.25
CA GLY A 279 -2.91 1.88 -14.93
C GLY A 279 -1.86 0.79 -14.67
N ILE A 280 -1.50 -0.02 -15.68
CA ILE A 280 -0.46 -1.04 -15.50
C ILE A 280 0.94 -0.44 -15.31
N ASP A 281 1.28 0.61 -16.06
CA ASP A 281 2.59 1.26 -15.93
C ASP A 281 2.67 2.00 -14.60
N ASP A 282 1.60 2.67 -14.20
CA ASP A 282 1.51 3.29 -12.89
C ASP A 282 1.62 2.24 -11.76
N SER A 283 0.91 1.11 -11.85
CA SER A 283 1.01 0.00 -10.90
C SER A 283 2.43 -0.55 -10.77
N ARG A 284 3.17 -0.69 -11.87
CA ARG A 284 4.59 -1.09 -11.87
C ARG A 284 5.47 -0.05 -11.18
N ASN A 285 5.25 1.23 -11.43
CA ASN A 285 6.01 2.30 -10.78
C ASN A 285 5.69 2.42 -9.28
N ILE A 286 4.43 2.24 -8.88
CA ILE A 286 4.03 2.13 -7.47
C ILE A 286 4.70 0.91 -6.83
N SER A 287 4.77 -0.21 -7.54
CA SER A 287 5.48 -1.41 -7.08
C SER A 287 6.97 -1.12 -6.81
N ARG A 288 7.65 -0.38 -7.70
CA ARG A 288 9.05 0.08 -7.48
C ARG A 288 9.18 0.93 -6.22
N VAL A 289 8.22 1.81 -5.94
CA VAL A 289 8.17 2.60 -4.70
C VAL A 289 8.05 1.70 -3.47
N ILE A 290 7.12 0.73 -3.47
CA ILE A 290 6.92 -0.21 -2.35
C ILE A 290 8.16 -1.07 -2.11
N VAL A 291 8.76 -1.61 -3.17
CA VAL A 291 10.01 -2.39 -3.10
C VAL A 291 11.12 -1.58 -2.46
N GLU A 292 11.28 -0.31 -2.83
CA GLU A 292 12.31 0.55 -2.25
C GLU A 292 12.02 0.92 -0.79
N LEU A 293 10.75 1.09 -0.40
CA LEU A 293 10.38 1.26 1.01
C LEU A 293 10.73 0.02 1.83
N ALA A 294 10.42 -1.18 1.31
CA ALA A 294 10.78 -2.46 1.93
C ALA A 294 12.31 -2.61 2.09
N ARG A 295 13.06 -2.32 1.03
CA ARG A 295 14.54 -2.34 1.01
C ARG A 295 15.18 -1.44 2.07
N ARG A 296 14.50 -0.35 2.42
CA ARG A 296 14.90 0.59 3.49
C ARG A 296 14.52 0.12 4.89
N GLY A 297 13.94 -1.07 5.04
CA GLY A 297 13.49 -1.62 6.32
C GLY A 297 12.23 -0.92 6.86
N ILE A 298 11.42 -0.30 5.99
CA ILE A 298 10.15 0.32 6.41
C ILE A 298 9.10 -0.77 6.58
N ILE A 299 8.39 -0.73 7.70
CA ILE A 299 7.27 -1.64 7.95
C ILE A 299 6.10 -1.23 7.05
N LEU A 300 5.72 -2.12 6.12
CA LEU A 300 4.63 -1.91 5.19
C LEU A 300 3.34 -2.44 5.83
N ALA A 301 2.54 -1.52 6.36
CA ALA A 301 1.30 -1.83 7.07
C ALA A 301 0.12 -1.03 6.50
N PRO A 302 -1.10 -1.56 6.56
CA PRO A 302 -2.31 -0.85 6.17
C PRO A 302 -2.42 0.50 6.90
N ASN A 303 -2.82 1.53 6.17
CA ASN A 303 -2.90 2.90 6.70
C ASN A 303 -4.17 3.64 6.24
N THR A 304 -5.04 2.97 5.50
CA THR A 304 -6.25 3.54 4.90
C THR A 304 -7.45 2.67 5.19
N THR A 305 -8.52 3.31 5.64
CA THR A 305 -9.82 2.67 5.85
C THR A 305 -10.68 2.79 4.60
N ILE A 306 -11.28 1.68 4.18
CA ILE A 306 -12.28 1.65 3.12
C ILE A 306 -13.69 1.83 3.68
N TYR A 307 -14.60 2.33 2.86
CA TYR A 307 -16.00 2.54 3.24
C TYR A 307 -16.93 1.86 2.21
N PRO A 308 -17.12 0.53 2.30
CA PRO A 308 -17.93 -0.24 1.32
C PRO A 308 -19.37 0.25 1.15
N ARG A 309 -19.90 0.95 2.15
CA ARG A 309 -21.27 1.50 2.16
C ARG A 309 -21.32 3.00 1.86
N LYS A 310 -20.20 3.61 1.47
CA LYS A 310 -20.16 5.02 1.06
C LYS A 310 -21.11 5.23 -0.10
N ARG A 311 -21.83 6.35 -0.05
CA ARG A 311 -22.78 6.76 -1.10
C ARG A 311 -22.40 8.13 -1.62
N TRP A 312 -22.71 8.34 -2.90
CA TRP A 312 -22.59 9.64 -3.56
C TRP A 312 -23.99 10.18 -3.88
N SER A 313 -24.11 11.49 -4.07
CA SER A 313 -25.39 12.17 -4.30
C SER A 313 -26.19 11.62 -5.49
N TRP A 314 -25.48 11.09 -6.50
CA TRP A 314 -26.07 10.49 -7.69
C TRP A 314 -26.50 9.02 -7.51
N MET A 315 -26.24 8.40 -6.35
CA MET A 315 -26.62 7.01 -6.11
C MET A 315 -28.08 6.91 -5.64
N GLY A 316 -28.97 6.53 -6.54
CA GLY A 316 -30.35 6.17 -6.27
C GLY A 316 -30.52 4.76 -5.68
N LYS A 317 -31.76 4.25 -5.71
CA LYS A 317 -32.08 2.89 -5.21
C LYS A 317 -31.64 1.83 -6.23
N HIS A 318 -31.14 0.69 -5.75
CA HIS A 318 -30.85 -0.51 -6.58
C HIS A 318 -29.99 -0.25 -7.83
N GLY A 319 -28.91 0.53 -7.71
CA GLY A 319 -28.01 0.84 -8.83
C GLY A 319 -28.54 1.89 -9.82
N GLN A 320 -29.63 2.58 -9.47
CA GLN A 320 -30.11 3.74 -10.22
C GLN A 320 -29.10 4.90 -10.13
N ILE A 321 -28.74 5.48 -11.26
CA ILE A 321 -27.85 6.64 -11.33
C ILE A 321 -28.69 7.89 -11.58
N ILE A 322 -28.71 8.80 -10.61
CA ILE A 322 -29.45 10.07 -10.61
C ILE A 322 -28.43 11.18 -10.87
N TYR A 323 -27.85 11.17 -12.07
CA TYR A 323 -26.88 12.18 -12.49
C TYR A 323 -27.35 12.82 -13.79
N HIS A 324 -27.69 14.10 -13.71
CA HIS A 324 -28.07 14.92 -14.86
C HIS A 324 -26.83 15.66 -15.36
N ILE A 325 -26.62 15.68 -16.68
CA ILE A 325 -25.52 16.39 -17.34
C ILE A 325 -25.90 17.85 -17.48
#